data_AF-A0AB36FVQ7-F1
#
_entry.id   AF-A0AB36FVQ7-F1
#
_cell.length_a   1.000
_cell.length_b   1.000
_cell.length_c   1.000
_cell.angle_alpha   90.00
_cell.angle_beta   90.00
_cell.angle_gamma   90.00
#
_symmetry.space_group_name_H-M   'P 1'
#
loop_
_entity.id
_entity.type
_entity.pdbx_description
1 polymer ?
#
loop_
_entity_poly.entity_id
_entity_poly.type
_entity_poly.pdbx_seq_one_letter_code
_entity_poly.pdbx_strand_id
1 'polypeptide(L)'
;MRSNVILSLLLIALVVLTPVSSAQENSAPGTQVRTLLVNELDNGANIQDAANQVSQTVINEGLYFDAAGTAYLSDNQDSFESLVGLLNENATGFELAIAGFTQFPDQASQIITITVLMFPESASEIYNIALQMQVISEDDALLAVINAGVDPSTLTATAAGGTGNTFSPLGVGTGAAGAGGGDTTISAN
;
A
#
# COMPACT_ATOMS: atom_id res chain seq x y z
N MET A 1 39.01 27.33 51.79
CA MET A 1 39.06 26.30 50.73
C MET A 1 37.75 26.36 49.96
N ARG A 2 37.84 26.57 48.65
CA ARG A 2 36.70 26.65 47.72
C ARG A 2 36.16 25.24 47.46
N SER A 3 34.85 25.06 47.42
CA SER A 3 34.25 24.06 46.54
C SER A 3 32.82 24.45 46.21
N ASN A 4 32.61 24.76 44.94
CA ASN A 4 31.32 24.95 44.28
C ASN A 4 30.85 23.57 43.79
N VAL A 5 29.60 23.20 44.06
CA VAL A 5 28.89 22.12 43.35
C VAL A 5 27.46 22.61 43.12
N ILE A 6 27.27 23.41 42.07
CA ILE A 6 26.65 23.03 40.79
C ILE A 6 25.17 22.65 40.97
N LEU A 7 24.37 23.70 40.84
CA LEU A 7 23.01 23.82 40.33
C LEU A 7 22.60 22.66 39.39
N SER A 8 21.69 21.80 39.83
CA SER A 8 21.01 20.85 38.94
C SER A 8 19.67 21.47 38.52
N LEU A 9 19.66 22.02 37.30
CA LEU A 9 18.51 22.62 36.65
C LEU A 9 17.63 21.47 36.13
N LEU A 10 16.54 21.18 36.85
CA LEU A 10 15.50 20.24 36.42
C LEU A 10 14.73 20.89 35.25
N LEU A 11 15.12 20.58 34.01
CA LEU A 11 14.46 21.06 32.81
C LEU A 11 13.24 20.17 32.53
N ILE A 12 12.08 20.55 33.08
CA ILE A 12 10.78 19.97 32.71
C ILE A 12 10.40 20.58 31.35
N ALA A 13 10.60 19.83 30.27
CA ALA A 13 10.06 20.20 28.97
C ALA A 13 8.55 19.96 28.97
N LEU A 14 7.79 21.03 29.23
CA LEU A 14 6.34 21.05 29.06
C LEU A 14 6.05 21.22 27.56
N VAL A 15 5.83 20.10 26.85
CA VAL A 15 5.33 20.14 25.47
C VAL A 15 3.88 20.60 25.52
N VAL A 16 3.66 21.84 25.09
CA VAL A 16 2.31 22.39 24.87
C VAL A 16 1.77 21.72 23.61
N LEU A 17 0.83 20.78 23.79
CA LEU A 17 0.01 20.23 22.72
C LEU A 17 -0.89 21.35 22.18
N THR A 18 -0.44 22.11 21.19
CA THR A 18 -1.34 22.91 20.36
C THR A 18 -2.19 21.94 19.55
N PRO A 19 -3.53 22.07 19.52
CA PRO A 19 -4.31 21.33 18.56
C PRO A 19 -3.93 21.85 17.17
N VAL A 20 -3.06 21.11 16.48
CA VAL A 20 -2.92 21.27 15.03
C VAL A 20 -4.29 20.88 14.51
N SER A 21 -5.08 21.89 14.18
CA SER A 21 -6.30 21.72 13.39
C SER A 21 -5.84 21.30 12.00
N SER A 22 -5.42 20.04 11.87
CA SER A 22 -5.25 19.41 10.57
C SER A 22 -6.60 19.51 9.89
N ALA A 23 -6.63 20.25 8.79
CA ALA A 23 -7.69 20.09 7.82
C ALA A 23 -7.71 18.59 7.49
N GLN A 24 -8.66 17.86 8.06
CA GLN A 24 -8.93 16.48 7.69
C GLN A 24 -9.60 16.55 6.32
N GLU A 25 -8.81 16.92 5.31
CA GLU A 25 -9.02 16.40 3.97
C GLU A 25 -9.11 14.89 4.12
N ASN A 26 -10.00 14.27 3.36
CA ASN A 26 -10.27 12.84 3.41
C ASN A 26 -9.07 12.08 2.82
N SER A 27 -7.91 12.14 3.49
CA SER A 27 -6.62 11.69 3.00
C SER A 27 -6.47 10.20 3.21
N ALA A 28 -5.98 9.50 2.19
CA ALA A 28 -5.71 8.07 2.24
C ALA A 28 -4.87 7.70 3.48
N PRO A 29 -5.08 6.50 4.08
CA PRO A 29 -4.30 6.04 5.23
C PRO A 29 -2.78 6.17 5.02
N GLY A 30 -2.28 5.82 3.84
CA GLY A 30 -0.87 5.91 3.46
C GLY A 30 -0.32 7.34 3.50
N THR A 31 -1.13 8.34 3.14
CA THR A 31 -0.74 9.76 3.27
C THR A 31 -0.58 10.16 4.73
N GLN A 32 -1.47 9.68 5.61
CA GLN A 32 -1.39 9.96 7.04
C GLN A 32 -0.17 9.29 7.68
N VAL A 33 0.09 8.03 7.33
CA VAL A 33 1.31 7.30 7.76
C VAL A 33 2.57 8.01 7.27
N ARG A 34 2.58 8.50 6.02
CA ARG A 34 3.68 9.30 5.47
C ARG A 34 3.90 10.60 6.24
N THR A 35 2.83 11.29 6.66
CA THR A 35 2.96 12.48 7.49
C THR A 35 3.65 12.18 8.82
N LEU A 36 3.30 11.07 9.48
CA LEU A 36 4.02 10.65 10.70
C LEU A 36 5.50 10.38 10.42
N LEU A 37 5.81 9.68 9.33
CA LEU A 37 7.19 9.40 8.92
C LEU A 37 7.99 10.68 8.69
N VAL A 38 7.47 11.62 7.91
CA VAL A 38 8.16 12.88 7.62
C VAL A 38 8.38 13.68 8.90
N ASN A 39 7.42 13.68 9.83
CA ASN A 39 7.60 14.35 11.12
C ASN A 39 8.75 13.75 11.94
N GLU A 40 8.88 12.42 11.99
CA GLU A 40 10.00 11.78 12.69
C GLU A 40 11.36 12.10 12.03
N LEU A 41 11.40 12.14 10.69
CA LEU A 41 12.60 12.56 9.94
C LEU A 41 12.97 14.01 10.21
N ASP A 42 11.99 14.91 10.24
CA ASP A 42 12.18 16.33 10.56
C ASP A 42 12.66 16.54 12.01
N ASN A 43 12.29 15.63 12.91
CA ASN A 43 12.79 15.56 14.29
C ASN A 43 14.22 14.98 14.39
N GLY A 44 14.81 14.57 13.27
CA GLY A 44 16.19 14.10 13.16
C GLY A 44 16.38 12.59 13.26
N ALA A 45 15.31 11.79 13.21
CA ALA A 45 15.43 10.34 13.08
C ALA A 45 15.99 9.97 11.70
N ASN A 46 16.70 8.84 11.61
CA ASN A 46 17.02 8.25 10.31
C ASN A 46 15.81 7.44 9.80
N ILE A 47 15.80 7.11 8.51
CA ILE A 47 14.66 6.47 7.85
C ILE A 47 14.29 5.12 8.46
N GLN A 48 15.26 4.33 8.91
CA GLN A 48 15.02 3.00 9.46
C GLN A 48 14.33 3.11 10.83
N ASP A 49 14.88 3.95 11.71
CA ASP A 49 14.30 4.17 13.05
C ASP A 49 12.92 4.82 12.95
N ALA A 50 12.76 5.81 12.06
CA ALA A 50 11.50 6.48 11.83
C ALA A 50 10.42 5.51 11.30
N ALA A 51 10.77 4.67 10.31
CA ALA A 51 9.84 3.68 9.76
C ALA A 51 9.42 2.65 10.83
N ASN A 52 10.36 2.16 11.63
CA ASN A 52 10.08 1.24 12.71
C ASN A 52 9.15 1.86 13.77
N GLN A 53 9.46 3.09 14.22
CA GLN A 53 8.65 3.80 15.21
C GLN A 53 7.24 4.09 14.71
N VAL A 54 7.11 4.62 13.48
CA VAL A 54 5.80 4.92 12.89
C VAL A 54 4.97 3.65 12.70
N SER A 55 5.58 2.57 12.22
CA SER A 55 4.88 1.31 12.03
C SER A 55 4.34 0.74 13.34
N GLN A 56 5.16 0.77 14.39
CA GLN A 56 4.74 0.37 15.74
C GLN A 56 3.63 1.27 16.29
N THR A 57 3.75 2.59 16.15
CA THR A 57 2.71 3.53 16.59
C THR A 57 1.38 3.24 15.89
N VAL A 58 1.39 3.11 14.57
CA VAL A 58 0.20 2.83 13.76
C VAL A 58 -0.47 1.52 14.18
N ILE A 59 0.31 0.45 14.37
CA ILE A 59 -0.22 -0.87 14.78
C ILE A 59 -0.74 -0.84 16.23
N ASN A 60 0.07 -0.35 17.16
CA ASN A 60 -0.25 -0.40 18.59
C ASN A 60 -1.41 0.52 18.98
N GLU A 61 -1.53 1.66 18.32
CA GLU A 61 -2.61 2.62 18.55
C GLU A 61 -3.82 2.38 17.63
N GLY A 62 -3.73 1.45 16.67
CA GLY A 62 -4.81 1.12 15.75
C GLY A 62 -5.22 2.30 14.88
N LEU A 63 -4.24 3.03 14.34
CA LEU A 63 -4.48 4.26 13.58
C LEU A 63 -4.77 3.95 12.11
N TYR A 64 -5.64 4.76 11.50
CA TYR A 64 -5.91 4.88 10.05
C TYR A 64 -6.48 3.67 9.30
N PHE A 65 -6.34 2.46 9.85
CA PHE A 65 -6.84 1.20 9.28
C PHE A 65 -7.99 0.65 10.12
N ASP A 66 -8.82 -0.20 9.51
CA ASP A 66 -9.83 -0.95 10.27
C ASP A 66 -9.19 -2.13 11.02
N ALA A 67 -9.98 -2.83 11.85
CA ALA A 67 -9.45 -3.91 12.69
C ALA A 67 -8.83 -5.07 11.87
N ALA A 68 -9.38 -5.37 10.69
CA ALA A 68 -8.85 -6.40 9.81
C ALA A 68 -7.53 -5.97 9.17
N GLY A 69 -7.47 -4.73 8.67
CA GLY A 69 -6.26 -4.12 8.15
C GLY A 69 -5.16 -4.06 9.21
N THR A 70 -5.43 -3.53 10.40
CA THR A 70 -4.45 -3.48 11.50
C THR A 70 -3.95 -4.87 11.89
N ALA A 71 -4.82 -5.88 11.94
CA ALA A 71 -4.40 -7.26 12.22
C ALA A 71 -3.46 -7.79 11.12
N TYR A 72 -3.79 -7.58 9.85
CA TYR A 72 -2.92 -7.97 8.75
C TYR A 72 -1.55 -7.27 8.81
N LEU A 73 -1.53 -5.96 9.10
CA LEU A 73 -0.29 -5.20 9.27
C LEU A 73 0.55 -5.72 10.43
N SER A 74 -0.09 -6.10 11.54
CA SER A 74 0.60 -6.71 12.69
C SER A 74 1.21 -8.07 12.33
N ASP A 75 0.51 -8.91 11.57
CA ASP A 75 1.01 -10.21 11.14
C ASP A 75 2.14 -10.10 10.10
N ASN A 76 2.20 -8.98 9.36
CA ASN A 76 3.18 -8.70 8.29
C ASN A 76 4.03 -7.47 8.61
N GLN A 77 4.40 -7.28 9.89
CA GLN A 77 5.03 -6.06 10.38
C GLN A 77 6.30 -5.68 9.63
N ASP A 78 7.18 -6.63 9.31
CA ASP A 78 8.45 -6.36 8.61
C ASP A 78 8.21 -5.79 7.20
N SER A 79 7.23 -6.33 6.47
CA SER A 79 6.84 -5.83 5.15
C SER A 79 6.16 -4.48 5.24
N PHE A 80 5.35 -4.25 6.28
CA PHE A 80 4.74 -2.95 6.53
C PHE A 80 5.81 -1.89 6.83
N GLU A 81 6.74 -2.16 7.75
CA GLU A 81 7.84 -1.25 8.08
C GLU A 81 8.68 -0.91 6.86
N SER A 82 9.01 -1.90 6.04
CA SER A 82 9.75 -1.71 4.79
C SER A 82 9.03 -0.76 3.83
N LEU A 83 7.71 -0.92 3.67
CA LEU A 83 6.90 -0.03 2.84
C LEU A 83 6.70 1.36 3.47
N VAL A 84 6.62 1.46 4.79
CA VAL A 84 6.62 2.76 5.48
C VAL A 84 7.91 3.50 5.18
N GLY A 85 9.07 2.85 5.22
CA GLY A 85 10.34 3.48 4.82
C GLY A 85 10.32 4.01 3.39
N LEU A 86 9.66 3.30 2.47
CA LEU A 86 9.52 3.72 1.07
C LEU A 86 8.58 4.93 0.88
N LEU A 87 7.67 5.21 1.82
CA LEU A 87 6.76 6.38 1.73
C LEU A 87 7.49 7.73 1.73
N ASN A 88 8.75 7.77 2.19
CA ASN A 88 9.53 9.00 2.16
C ASN A 88 9.66 9.55 0.73
N GLU A 89 9.98 8.67 -0.21
CA GLU A 89 10.23 9.00 -1.62
C GLU A 89 9.03 8.70 -2.53
N ASN A 90 8.07 7.89 -2.07
CA ASN A 90 6.93 7.44 -2.86
C ASN A 90 5.62 7.88 -2.19
N ALA A 91 4.97 8.92 -2.72
CA ALA A 91 3.83 9.55 -2.06
C ALA A 91 2.47 8.93 -2.45
N THR A 92 2.45 8.13 -3.51
CA THR A 92 1.23 7.54 -4.09
C THR A 92 1.27 6.01 -4.03
N GLY A 93 0.09 5.38 -4.06
CA GLY A 93 -0.02 3.90 -4.09
C GLY A 93 0.68 3.27 -5.30
N PHE A 94 0.65 3.93 -6.46
CA PHE A 94 1.35 3.47 -7.66
C PHE A 94 2.87 3.43 -7.49
N GLU A 95 3.46 4.56 -7.09
CA GLU A 95 4.91 4.69 -6.90
C GLU A 95 5.38 3.73 -5.82
N LEU A 96 4.62 3.63 -4.73
CA LEU A 96 4.93 2.74 -3.63
C LEU A 96 4.87 1.27 -4.04
N ALA A 97 3.89 0.87 -4.84
CA ALA A 97 3.80 -0.49 -5.37
C ALA A 97 5.01 -0.82 -6.25
N ILE A 98 5.40 0.07 -7.17
CA ILE A 98 6.57 -0.13 -8.04
C ILE A 98 7.85 -0.25 -7.21
N ALA A 99 8.06 0.67 -6.26
CA ALA A 99 9.22 0.65 -5.39
C ALA A 99 9.26 -0.64 -4.56
N GLY A 100 8.13 -1.02 -3.98
CA GLY A 100 7.96 -2.27 -3.23
C GLY A 100 8.31 -3.50 -4.07
N PHE A 101 7.72 -3.64 -5.26
CA PHE A 101 7.98 -4.79 -6.14
C PHE A 101 9.44 -4.85 -6.61
N THR A 102 10.07 -3.70 -6.81
CA THR A 102 11.48 -3.63 -7.20
C THR A 102 12.40 -4.05 -6.07
N GLN A 103 12.09 -3.66 -4.84
CA GLN A 103 12.95 -3.89 -3.69
C GLN A 103 12.71 -5.24 -3.01
N PHE A 104 11.46 -5.73 -3.00
CA PHE A 104 11.05 -6.97 -2.35
C PHE A 104 10.18 -7.85 -3.27
N PRO A 105 10.73 -8.31 -4.42
CA PRO A 105 9.97 -9.07 -5.42
C PRO A 105 9.39 -10.37 -4.86
N ASP A 106 10.06 -11.00 -3.89
CA ASP A 106 9.60 -12.24 -3.24
C ASP A 106 8.39 -12.03 -2.30
N GLN A 107 7.99 -10.77 -2.06
CA GLN A 107 6.88 -10.40 -1.17
C GLN A 107 5.74 -9.68 -1.92
N ALA A 108 5.57 -9.96 -3.21
CA ALA A 108 4.60 -9.27 -4.06
C ALA A 108 3.16 -9.29 -3.50
N SER A 109 2.72 -10.39 -2.90
CA SER A 109 1.38 -10.48 -2.30
C SER A 109 1.20 -9.54 -1.11
N GLN A 110 2.21 -9.46 -0.24
CA GLN A 110 2.23 -8.53 0.89
C GLN A 110 2.29 -7.08 0.40
N ILE A 111 3.11 -6.79 -0.60
CA ILE A 111 3.21 -5.44 -1.18
C ILE A 111 1.88 -4.98 -1.74
N ILE A 112 1.17 -5.83 -2.49
CA ILE A 112 -0.17 -5.51 -3.00
C ILE A 112 -1.09 -5.22 -1.82
N THR A 113 -1.19 -6.16 -0.88
CA THR A 113 -2.16 -6.06 0.21
C THR A 113 -1.94 -4.80 1.04
N ILE A 114 -0.70 -4.55 1.48
CA ILE A 114 -0.36 -3.41 2.33
C ILE A 114 -0.49 -2.10 1.56
N THR A 115 -0.03 -2.02 0.31
CA THR A 115 -0.16 -0.80 -0.50
C THR A 115 -1.62 -0.45 -0.78
N VAL A 116 -2.48 -1.45 -0.99
CA VAL A 116 -3.92 -1.26 -1.16
C VAL A 116 -4.58 -0.81 0.15
N LEU A 117 -4.20 -1.37 1.29
CA LEU A 117 -4.65 -0.86 2.59
C LEU A 117 -4.27 0.61 2.77
N MET A 118 -3.05 0.99 2.37
CA MET A 118 -2.57 2.37 2.45
C MET A 118 -3.26 3.30 1.45
N PHE A 119 -3.54 2.85 0.24
CA PHE A 119 -4.12 3.64 -0.85
C PHE A 119 -5.26 2.87 -1.52
N PRO A 120 -6.43 2.76 -0.85
CA PRO A 120 -7.52 1.92 -1.35
C PRO A 120 -8.08 2.39 -2.69
N GLU A 121 -8.01 3.69 -2.96
CA GLU A 121 -8.40 4.28 -4.25
C GLU A 121 -7.51 3.84 -5.43
N SER A 122 -6.28 3.42 -5.15
CA SER A 122 -5.32 2.93 -6.15
C SER A 122 -5.37 1.42 -6.36
N ALA A 123 -6.34 0.69 -5.77
CA ALA A 123 -6.38 -0.78 -5.81
C ALA A 123 -6.29 -1.38 -7.21
N SER A 124 -7.09 -0.86 -8.16
CA SER A 124 -7.06 -1.31 -9.56
C SER A 124 -5.71 -1.04 -10.22
N GLU A 125 -5.05 0.06 -9.87
CA GLU A 125 -3.75 0.43 -10.44
C GLU A 125 -2.64 -0.47 -9.92
N ILE A 126 -2.62 -0.71 -8.60
CA ILE A 126 -1.68 -1.61 -7.91
C ILE A 126 -1.82 -3.04 -8.43
N TYR A 127 -3.06 -3.52 -8.65
CA TYR A 127 -3.31 -4.82 -9.27
C TYR A 127 -2.70 -4.90 -10.68
N ASN A 128 -3.02 -3.93 -11.55
CA ASN A 128 -2.58 -3.96 -12.95
C ASN A 128 -1.05 -3.86 -13.08
N ILE A 129 -0.39 -3.04 -12.25
CA ILE A 129 1.08 -2.92 -12.32
C ILE A 129 1.78 -4.19 -11.82
N ALA A 130 1.23 -4.88 -10.82
CA ALA A 130 1.77 -6.15 -10.36
C ALA A 130 1.78 -7.21 -11.49
N LEU A 131 0.71 -7.27 -12.28
CA LEU A 131 0.63 -8.16 -13.45
C LEU A 131 1.57 -7.72 -14.57
N GLN A 132 1.63 -6.42 -14.84
CA GLN A 132 2.50 -5.86 -15.88
C GLN A 132 3.97 -6.12 -15.59
N MET A 133 4.38 -6.03 -14.33
CA MET A 133 5.75 -6.32 -13.88
C MET A 133 6.04 -7.83 -13.78
N GLN A 134 5.02 -8.68 -13.93
CA GLN A 134 5.13 -10.14 -13.84
C GLN A 134 5.74 -10.63 -12.52
N VAL A 135 5.52 -9.89 -11.43
CA VAL A 135 6.03 -10.22 -10.09
C VAL A 135 5.16 -11.24 -9.35
N ILE A 136 3.95 -11.48 -9.85
CA ILE A 136 2.95 -12.35 -9.24
C ILE A 136 1.99 -12.89 -10.31
N SER A 137 1.35 -14.03 -10.04
CA SER A 137 0.29 -14.56 -10.89
C SER A 137 -1.01 -13.75 -10.74
N GLU A 138 -1.92 -13.84 -11.71
CA GLU A 138 -3.20 -13.15 -11.65
C GLU A 138 -4.06 -13.61 -10.48
N ASP A 139 -4.11 -14.92 -10.23
CA ASP A 139 -4.87 -15.52 -9.12
C ASP A 139 -4.34 -15.03 -7.76
N ASP A 140 -3.02 -14.99 -7.60
CA ASP A 140 -2.39 -14.57 -6.34
C ASP A 140 -2.50 -13.04 -6.13
N ALA A 141 -2.46 -12.25 -7.22
CA ALA A 141 -2.70 -10.81 -7.17
C ALA A 141 -4.14 -10.50 -6.77
N LEU A 142 -5.11 -11.24 -7.33
CA LEU A 142 -6.53 -11.12 -6.99
C LEU A 142 -6.77 -11.48 -5.52
N LEU A 143 -6.14 -12.55 -5.04
CA LEU A 143 -6.23 -12.94 -3.63
C LEU A 143 -5.66 -11.85 -2.71
N ALA A 144 -4.54 -11.22 -3.09
CA ALA A 144 -3.91 -10.16 -2.31
C ALA A 144 -4.81 -8.91 -2.17
N VAL A 145 -5.45 -8.46 -3.26
CA VAL A 145 -6.39 -7.33 -3.18
C VAL A 145 -7.66 -7.67 -2.40
N ILE A 146 -8.15 -8.91 -2.47
CA ILE A 146 -9.26 -9.38 -1.64
C ILE A 146 -8.88 -9.38 -0.16
N ASN A 147 -7.66 -9.82 0.17
CA ASN A 147 -7.15 -9.77 1.54
C ASN A 147 -7.03 -8.34 2.09
N ALA A 148 -6.86 -7.35 1.21
CA ALA A 148 -6.89 -5.93 1.58
C ALA A 148 -8.32 -5.38 1.76
N GLY A 149 -9.35 -6.21 1.60
CA GLY A 149 -10.76 -5.83 1.74
C GLY A 149 -11.38 -5.23 0.47
N VAL A 150 -10.72 -5.34 -0.69
CA VAL A 150 -11.27 -4.85 -1.96
C VAL A 150 -12.33 -5.81 -2.47
N ASP A 151 -13.47 -5.27 -2.87
CA ASP A 151 -14.48 -6.02 -3.61
C ASP A 151 -13.98 -6.29 -5.04
N PRO A 152 -13.77 -7.55 -5.44
CA PRO A 152 -13.20 -7.88 -6.74
C PRO A 152 -14.08 -7.41 -7.92
N SER A 153 -15.36 -7.14 -7.70
CA SER A 153 -16.23 -6.56 -8.74
C SER A 153 -15.90 -5.10 -9.08
N THR A 154 -15.17 -4.41 -8.19
CA THR A 154 -14.73 -3.02 -8.38
C THR A 154 -13.41 -2.92 -9.13
N LEU A 155 -12.67 -4.04 -9.24
CA LEU A 155 -11.46 -4.12 -10.03
C LEU A 155 -11.85 -4.09 -11.50
N THR A 156 -11.64 -2.94 -12.13
CA THR A 156 -11.72 -2.86 -13.59
C THR A 156 -10.51 -3.60 -14.14
N ALA A 157 -10.75 -4.75 -14.76
CA ALA A 157 -9.79 -5.39 -15.65
C ALA A 157 -9.51 -4.41 -16.80
N THR A 158 -8.57 -3.49 -16.60
CA THR A 158 -8.02 -2.70 -17.69
C THR A 158 -7.13 -3.68 -18.43
N ALA A 159 -7.72 -4.38 -19.41
CA ALA A 159 -7.04 -5.28 -20.31
C ALA A 159 -5.98 -4.50 -21.12
N ALA A 160 -4.86 -4.22 -20.48
CA ALA A 160 -3.68 -3.68 -21.12
C ALA A 160 -2.96 -4.83 -21.82
N GLY A 161 -3.48 -5.20 -23.00
CA GLY A 161 -2.71 -5.91 -24.03
C GLY A 161 -2.06 -7.23 -23.61
N GLY A 162 -2.81 -8.12 -22.98
CA GLY A 162 -2.43 -9.51 -22.75
C GLY A 162 -3.56 -10.41 -23.22
N THR A 163 -3.25 -11.31 -24.14
CA THR A 163 -4.14 -12.34 -24.72
C THR A 163 -5.09 -12.90 -23.67
N GLY A 164 -6.40 -12.83 -23.96
CA GLY A 164 -7.46 -12.94 -22.97
C GLY A 164 -7.33 -14.11 -22.00
N ASN A 165 -7.33 -13.77 -20.71
CA ASN A 165 -7.85 -14.64 -19.68
C ASN A 165 -9.16 -14.04 -19.20
N THR A 166 -10.26 -14.47 -19.81
CA THR A 166 -11.60 -14.20 -19.32
C THR A 166 -11.78 -15.02 -18.05
N PHE A 167 -11.51 -14.43 -16.89
CA PHE A 167 -12.00 -14.99 -15.63
C PHE A 167 -13.53 -14.99 -15.69
N SER A 168 -14.06 -16.15 -16.05
CA SER A 168 -15.50 -16.43 -16.01
C SER A 168 -15.87 -16.63 -14.54
N PRO A 169 -16.72 -15.78 -13.95
CA PRO A 169 -17.17 -15.98 -12.58
C PRO A 169 -17.87 -17.34 -12.52
N LEU A 170 -17.54 -18.12 -11.49
CA LEU A 170 -18.04 -19.47 -11.29
C LEU A 170 -19.56 -19.57 -11.55
N GLY A 171 -19.91 -20.16 -12.71
CA GLY A 171 -21.23 -20.68 -13.06
C GLY A 171 -22.31 -19.67 -13.46
N VAL A 172 -22.49 -19.42 -14.76
CA VAL A 172 -23.50 -20.08 -15.62
C VAL A 172 -23.34 -19.65 -17.10
N GLY A 173 -23.29 -20.63 -18.02
CA GLY A 173 -23.78 -20.47 -19.40
C GLY A 173 -22.85 -19.84 -20.45
N THR A 174 -22.20 -20.71 -21.24
CA THR A 174 -22.03 -20.65 -22.70
C THR A 174 -22.00 -19.28 -23.42
N GLY A 175 -20.85 -18.90 -23.97
CA GLY A 175 -20.79 -17.91 -25.05
C GLY A 175 -19.46 -17.18 -25.25
N ALA A 176 -18.41 -17.90 -25.67
CA ALA A 176 -17.21 -17.28 -26.20
C ALA A 176 -17.53 -16.59 -27.55
N ALA A 177 -17.71 -15.27 -27.54
CA ALA A 177 -17.75 -14.46 -28.75
C ALA A 177 -16.31 -14.01 -29.07
N GLY A 178 -15.58 -14.87 -29.79
CA GLY A 178 -14.35 -14.48 -30.46
C GLY A 178 -14.66 -13.43 -31.53
N ALA A 179 -14.12 -12.22 -31.38
CA ALA A 179 -14.05 -11.24 -32.45
C ALA A 179 -12.88 -11.61 -33.37
N GLY A 180 -13.11 -12.58 -34.25
CA GLY A 180 -12.23 -12.93 -35.35
C GLY A 180 -13.09 -13.37 -36.53
N GLY A 181 -13.19 -12.53 -37.56
CA GLY A 181 -13.90 -12.90 -38.79
C GLY A 181 -14.38 -11.70 -39.59
N GLY A 182 -13.48 -11.10 -40.38
CA GLY A 182 -13.83 -10.14 -41.41
C GLY A 182 -13.02 -10.42 -42.68
N ASP A 183 -13.67 -11.10 -43.62
CA ASP A 183 -13.31 -11.25 -45.04
C ASP A 183 -12.18 -12.24 -45.42
N THR A 184 -12.56 -13.52 -45.56
CA THR A 184 -12.04 -14.36 -46.64
C THR A 184 -13.22 -14.77 -47.51
N THR A 185 -13.43 -14.03 -48.60
CA THR A 185 -14.35 -14.40 -49.67
C THR A 185 -13.92 -15.74 -50.28
N ILE A 186 -14.59 -16.82 -49.86
CA ILE A 186 -14.47 -18.14 -50.49
C ILE A 186 -15.40 -18.18 -51.71
N SER A 187 -14.77 -18.34 -52.87
CA SER A 187 -15.37 -18.72 -54.14
C SER A 187 -16.14 -20.04 -54.01
N ALA A 188 -17.37 -20.06 -54.50
CA ALA A 188 -18.13 -21.29 -54.72
C ALA A 188 -18.71 -21.28 -56.14
N ASN A 189 -18.17 -22.17 -56.97
CA ASN A 189 -18.75 -22.87 -58.12
C ASN A 189 -19.50 -22.06 -59.20
#